data_AF-A0A2J9DZ98-F1
#
_entry.id   AF-A0A2J9DZ98-F1
#
_cell.length_a   1.000
_cell.length_b   1.000
_cell.length_c   1.000
_cell.angle_alpha   90.00
_cell.angle_beta   90.00
_cell.angle_gamma   90.00
#
_symmetry.space_group_name_H-M   'P 1'
#
loop_
_entity.id
_entity.type
_entity.pdbx_description
1 polymer ?
#
loop_
_entity_poly.entity_id
_entity_poly.type
_entity_poly.pdbx_seq_one_letter_code
_entity_poly.pdbx_strand_id
1 'polypeptide(L)'
;MLLLLSTLSLSGCITTSYITDKIEDNTAKRWVADEALNDTIIAIGKPSQPIAGYEDALILAGNKNSYLIQPTDSKNDNLIAIFEKLDLNYLSIKPDSIGRQKVNFIQVQMGEEKHNCVASHGCSDMTLTFKKPTALLTDQEKAVLRELKFSHLYEIEGVTYYRNMLQNLKFTITTPVANQQQLQHRLKQPMPIKFYRYDEHNGIVARRGMQALIPLTLAFDIITFPFQIDMVDINK
;
A
#
# COMPACT_ATOMS: atom_id res chain seq x y z
N MET A 1 -29.06 21.99 -61.75
CA MET A 1 -27.69 22.51 -61.90
C MET A 1 -27.16 22.81 -60.51
N LEU A 2 -26.15 22.02 -60.06
CA LEU A 2 -25.16 22.28 -58.98
C LEU A 2 -25.69 22.50 -57.55
N LEU A 3 -25.08 22.05 -56.43
CA LEU A 3 -23.93 21.20 -56.04
C LEU A 3 -24.21 20.93 -54.53
N LEU A 4 -24.27 19.67 -54.06
CA LEU A 4 -23.21 19.07 -53.22
C LEU A 4 -22.55 20.05 -52.23
N LEU A 5 -22.74 19.84 -50.92
CA LEU A 5 -21.61 19.82 -49.99
C LEU A 5 -21.95 18.96 -48.76
N SER A 6 -21.25 17.85 -48.71
CA SER A 6 -21.10 16.90 -47.62
C SER A 6 -20.24 17.47 -46.50
N THR A 7 -20.69 17.33 -45.25
CA THR A 7 -19.77 17.24 -44.10
C THR A 7 -20.25 16.12 -43.18
N LEU A 8 -19.63 14.96 -43.37
CA LEU A 8 -19.54 13.91 -42.36
C LEU A 8 -18.69 14.45 -41.20
N SER A 9 -19.31 14.88 -40.12
CA SER A 9 -18.61 15.05 -38.85
C SER A 9 -18.59 13.69 -38.13
N LEU A 10 -17.55 12.92 -38.43
CA LEU A 10 -17.12 11.76 -37.67
C LEU A 10 -16.49 12.25 -36.35
N SER A 11 -17.27 12.46 -35.30
CA SER A 11 -16.70 12.62 -33.96
C SER A 11 -16.34 11.23 -33.46
N GLY A 12 -15.03 10.99 -33.40
CA GLY A 12 -14.40 9.72 -33.07
C GLY A 12 -14.86 9.10 -31.75
N CYS A 13 -14.65 7.79 -31.68
CA CYS A 13 -14.92 6.91 -30.57
C CYS A 13 -14.43 7.50 -29.24
N ILE A 14 -15.34 7.87 -28.35
CA ILE A 14 -15.07 7.74 -26.92
C ILE A 14 -14.96 6.24 -26.68
N THR A 15 -13.76 5.77 -26.38
CA THR A 15 -13.54 4.48 -25.73
C THR A 15 -14.19 4.58 -24.36
N THR A 16 -15.48 4.28 -24.32
CA THR A 16 -16.23 4.09 -23.09
C THR A 16 -15.56 2.93 -22.37
N SER A 17 -14.88 3.23 -21.28
CA SER A 17 -14.44 2.29 -20.24
C SER A 17 -15.64 1.66 -19.52
N TYR A 18 -16.71 1.34 -20.27
CA TYR A 18 -18.02 0.94 -19.82
C TYR A 18 -18.30 -0.55 -20.02
N ILE A 19 -17.30 -1.35 -20.39
CA ILE A 19 -17.43 -2.80 -20.53
C ILE A 19 -16.18 -3.49 -19.97
N THR A 20 -16.02 -3.44 -18.65
CA THR A 20 -15.29 -4.38 -17.77
C THR A 20 -15.36 -3.73 -16.37
N ASP A 21 -16.21 -4.08 -15.42
CA ASP A 21 -17.05 -5.25 -15.24
C ASP A 21 -18.27 -4.80 -14.43
N LYS A 22 -19.46 -5.02 -14.99
CA LYS A 22 -20.62 -5.23 -14.12
C LYS A 22 -20.43 -6.60 -13.47
N ILE A 23 -20.75 -6.67 -12.17
CA ILE A 23 -20.69 -7.84 -11.27
C ILE A 23 -19.26 -7.94 -10.68
N GLU A 24 -18.95 -7.48 -9.46
CA GLU A 24 -19.44 -7.99 -8.17
C GLU A 24 -19.26 -6.98 -7.01
N ASP A 25 -20.18 -7.09 -6.05
CA ASP A 25 -20.26 -6.49 -4.71
C ASP A 25 -20.82 -5.05 -4.56
N ASN A 26 -22.00 -4.96 -3.92
CA ASN A 26 -22.66 -3.70 -3.55
C ASN A 26 -21.85 -2.83 -2.57
N THR A 27 -20.77 -3.38 -2.01
CA THR A 27 -19.77 -2.70 -1.18
C THR A 27 -18.68 -2.02 -2.01
N ALA A 28 -18.28 -2.59 -3.16
CA ALA A 28 -17.26 -2.02 -4.04
C ALA A 28 -17.73 -0.72 -4.72
N LYS A 29 -19.03 -0.57 -4.97
CA LYS A 29 -19.63 0.68 -5.49
C LYS A 29 -19.54 1.87 -4.54
N ARG A 30 -19.16 1.63 -3.28
CA ARG A 30 -19.04 2.67 -2.27
C ARG A 30 -17.60 3.14 -2.10
N TRP A 31 -16.59 2.38 -2.50
CA TRP A 31 -15.20 2.83 -2.37
C TRP A 31 -14.71 3.44 -3.68
N VAL A 32 -14.54 4.76 -3.70
CA VAL A 32 -14.11 5.53 -4.87
C VAL A 32 -12.65 5.94 -4.69
N ALA A 33 -11.82 5.67 -5.70
CA ALA A 33 -10.40 6.07 -5.68
C ALA A 33 -10.27 7.60 -5.77
N ASP A 34 -9.44 8.19 -4.93
CA ASP A 34 -9.03 9.58 -5.01
C ASP A 34 -7.78 9.69 -5.89
N GLU A 35 -7.98 9.97 -7.17
CA GLU A 35 -6.89 10.01 -8.16
C GLU A 35 -5.84 11.09 -7.86
N ALA A 36 -6.20 12.14 -7.12
CA ALA A 36 -5.26 13.20 -6.73
C ALA A 36 -4.17 12.68 -5.78
N LEU A 37 -4.47 11.63 -5.02
CA LEU A 37 -3.57 11.01 -4.04
C LEU A 37 -2.80 9.80 -4.60
N ASN A 38 -3.05 9.40 -5.85
CA ASN A 38 -2.33 8.29 -6.47
C ASN A 38 -0.83 8.61 -6.57
N ASP A 39 -0.03 7.67 -6.10
CA ASP A 39 1.43 7.74 -6.14
C ASP A 39 2.02 6.34 -6.43
N THR A 40 3.33 6.28 -6.51
CA THR A 40 4.10 5.07 -6.73
C THR A 40 5.23 5.02 -5.71
N ILE A 41 5.20 3.99 -4.87
CA ILE A 41 6.22 3.70 -3.88
C ILE A 41 7.47 3.19 -4.59
N ILE A 42 8.61 3.80 -4.27
CA ILE A 42 9.90 3.52 -4.88
C ILE A 42 10.92 2.98 -3.89
N ALA A 43 10.71 3.18 -2.59
CA ALA A 43 11.56 2.65 -1.53
C ALA A 43 10.79 2.55 -0.22
N ILE A 44 11.31 1.72 0.69
CA ILE A 44 10.74 1.53 2.01
C ILE A 44 11.89 1.51 3.01
N GLY A 45 11.69 2.09 4.18
CA GLY A 45 12.76 2.32 5.13
C GLY A 45 12.28 2.82 6.48
N LYS A 46 13.22 3.28 7.28
CA LYS A 46 12.97 3.96 8.55
C LYS A 46 13.52 5.39 8.49
N PRO A 47 13.03 6.32 9.30
CA PRO A 47 13.62 7.65 9.34
C PRO A 47 15.08 7.56 9.85
N SER A 48 15.95 8.40 9.30
CA SER A 48 17.38 8.47 9.70
C SER A 48 17.58 9.06 11.08
N GLN A 49 16.61 9.84 11.55
CA GLN A 49 16.53 10.45 12.87
C GLN A 49 15.08 10.31 13.39
N PRO A 50 14.86 10.18 14.70
CA PRO A 50 13.50 10.13 15.25
C PRO A 50 12.65 11.34 14.83
N ILE A 51 11.40 11.10 14.46
CA ILE A 51 10.43 12.13 14.12
C ILE A 51 9.42 12.19 15.26
N ALA A 52 9.33 13.33 15.95
CA ALA A 52 8.45 13.49 17.11
C ALA A 52 6.98 13.24 16.72
N GLY A 53 6.30 12.39 17.48
CA GLY A 53 4.91 11.95 17.23
C GLY A 53 4.77 10.88 16.14
N TYR A 54 5.89 10.46 15.53
CA TYR A 54 5.98 9.40 14.54
C TYR A 54 7.08 8.40 14.90
N GLU A 55 7.20 8.10 16.19
CA GLU A 55 8.11 7.10 16.71
C GLU A 55 7.83 5.74 16.06
N ASP A 56 8.91 5.04 15.72
CA ASP A 56 8.90 3.73 15.05
C ASP A 56 8.07 3.66 13.77
N ALA A 57 7.90 4.80 13.08
CA ALA A 57 7.21 4.83 11.79
C ALA A 57 8.02 4.12 10.70
N LEU A 58 7.37 3.20 10.00
CA LEU A 58 7.86 2.71 8.71
C LEU A 58 7.57 3.76 7.65
N ILE A 59 8.54 4.08 6.81
CA ILE A 59 8.40 5.07 5.75
C ILE A 59 8.27 4.36 4.41
N LEU A 60 7.20 4.65 3.68
CA LEU A 60 7.16 4.42 2.24
C LEU A 60 7.53 5.71 1.53
N ALA A 61 8.62 5.70 0.77
CA ALA A 61 8.99 6.82 -0.08
C ALA A 61 8.30 6.66 -1.45
N GLY A 62 7.41 7.60 -1.78
CA GLY A 62 6.76 7.69 -3.08
C GLY A 62 7.49 8.62 -4.05
N ASN A 63 6.94 8.77 -5.26
CA ASN A 63 7.44 9.73 -6.23
C ASN A 63 6.97 11.16 -5.89
N LYS A 64 5.74 11.30 -5.40
CA LYS A 64 5.11 12.60 -5.11
C LYS A 64 5.06 12.92 -3.63
N ASN A 65 4.89 11.92 -2.77
CA ASN A 65 4.77 12.09 -1.32
C ASN A 65 5.58 11.02 -0.59
N SER A 66 5.68 11.14 0.72
CA SER A 66 6.10 10.04 1.60
C SER A 66 5.00 9.71 2.58
N TYR A 67 5.04 8.47 3.09
CA TYR A 67 3.97 7.92 3.91
C TYR A 67 4.58 7.36 5.19
N LEU A 68 4.24 7.97 6.32
CA LEU A 68 4.58 7.44 7.64
C LEU A 68 3.51 6.42 8.03
N ILE A 69 3.94 5.20 8.34
CA ILE A 69 3.09 4.09 8.70
C ILE A 69 3.34 3.73 10.15
N GLN A 70 2.29 3.77 10.97
CA GLN A 70 2.35 3.39 12.38
C GLN A 70 1.26 2.38 12.72
N PRO A 71 1.51 1.47 13.68
CA PRO A 71 0.47 0.61 14.22
C PRO A 71 -0.58 1.43 14.98
N THR A 72 -1.86 1.05 14.90
CA THR A 72 -2.93 1.67 15.71
C THR A 72 -3.18 0.96 17.04
N ASP A 73 -2.62 -0.24 17.22
CA ASP A 73 -2.77 -1.02 18.44
C ASP A 73 -1.42 -1.63 18.87
N SER A 74 -1.38 -2.10 20.12
CA SER A 74 -0.19 -2.73 20.69
C SER A 74 0.10 -4.12 20.11
N LYS A 75 -0.75 -4.67 19.23
CA LYS A 75 -0.47 -5.96 18.59
C LYS A 75 0.59 -5.82 17.50
N ASN A 76 0.71 -4.62 16.94
CA ASN A 76 1.62 -4.27 15.84
C ASN A 76 2.77 -3.35 16.28
N ASP A 77 3.03 -3.25 17.60
CA ASP A 77 4.03 -2.37 18.23
C ASP A 77 5.49 -2.60 17.78
N ASN A 78 5.77 -3.72 17.12
CA ASN A 78 7.11 -4.13 16.70
C ASN A 78 7.37 -3.95 15.19
N LEU A 79 6.65 -3.05 14.51
CA LEU A 79 6.71 -2.90 13.05
C LEU A 79 8.14 -2.73 12.51
N ILE A 80 8.92 -1.78 13.05
CA ILE A 80 10.31 -1.58 12.61
C ILE A 80 11.22 -2.75 12.98
N ALA A 81 11.00 -3.36 14.15
CA ALA A 81 11.80 -4.50 14.60
C ALA A 81 11.73 -5.69 13.62
N ILE A 82 10.63 -5.84 12.87
CA ILE A 82 10.53 -6.84 11.80
C ILE A 82 11.62 -6.64 10.75
N PHE A 83 11.84 -5.40 10.32
CA PHE A 83 12.81 -5.07 9.27
C PHE A 83 14.25 -5.03 9.78
N GLU A 84 14.45 -4.92 11.09
CA GLU A 84 15.78 -4.90 11.71
C GLU A 84 16.29 -6.29 12.13
N LYS A 85 15.38 -7.17 12.56
CA LYS A 85 15.74 -8.48 13.12
C LYS A 85 15.68 -9.63 12.10
N LEU A 86 14.95 -9.48 11.00
CA LEU A 86 14.79 -10.53 9.99
C LEU A 86 15.77 -10.35 8.82
N ASP A 87 16.14 -11.47 8.20
CA ASP A 87 16.83 -11.45 6.91
C ASP A 87 15.88 -11.01 5.80
N LEU A 88 16.08 -9.78 5.34
CA LEU A 88 15.26 -9.11 4.35
C LEU A 88 15.30 -9.75 2.95
N ASN A 89 16.24 -10.65 2.68
CA ASN A 89 16.25 -11.42 1.43
C ASN A 89 15.10 -12.45 1.37
N TYR A 90 14.53 -12.81 2.51
CA TYR A 90 13.45 -13.78 2.64
C TYR A 90 12.13 -13.15 3.07
N LEU A 91 12.11 -11.83 3.31
CA LEU A 91 10.92 -11.08 3.68
C LEU A 91 10.33 -10.35 2.47
N SER A 92 9.02 -10.50 2.28
CA SER A 92 8.27 -9.83 1.22
C SER A 92 7.01 -9.19 1.76
N ILE A 93 6.65 -8.03 1.22
CA ILE A 93 5.32 -7.44 1.39
C ILE A 93 4.43 -7.99 0.28
N LYS A 94 3.24 -8.46 0.65
CA LYS A 94 2.19 -8.81 -0.30
C LYS A 94 1.05 -7.80 -0.15
N PRO A 95 0.68 -7.07 -1.22
CA PRO A 95 -0.49 -6.20 -1.18
C PRO A 95 -1.74 -7.04 -0.85
N ASP A 96 -2.60 -6.50 0.01
CA ASP A 96 -3.80 -7.21 0.43
C ASP A 96 -4.83 -7.31 -0.70
N SER A 97 -5.60 -8.40 -0.70
CA SER A 97 -6.66 -8.60 -1.71
C SER A 97 -7.85 -7.70 -1.42
N ILE A 98 -8.47 -7.15 -2.47
CA ILE A 98 -9.76 -6.45 -2.35
C ILE A 98 -10.88 -7.46 -2.56
N GLY A 99 -11.49 -7.90 -1.45
CA GLY A 99 -12.47 -9.00 -1.50
C GLY A 99 -11.80 -10.28 -2.03
N ARG A 100 -12.23 -10.76 -3.20
CA ARG A 100 -11.63 -11.91 -3.88
C ARG A 100 -10.55 -11.55 -4.91
N GLN A 101 -10.38 -10.26 -5.22
CA GLN A 101 -9.47 -9.82 -6.26
C GLN A 101 -8.06 -9.61 -5.70
N LYS A 102 -7.09 -10.28 -6.32
CA LYS A 102 -5.66 -10.00 -6.11
C LYS A 102 -5.34 -8.65 -6.75
N VAL A 103 -4.70 -7.76 -5.99
CA VAL A 103 -4.24 -6.47 -6.50
C VAL A 103 -2.74 -6.32 -6.30
N ASN A 104 -2.10 -5.51 -7.14
CA ASN A 104 -0.67 -5.19 -7.05
C ASN A 104 -0.45 -3.73 -6.61
N PHE A 105 -1.31 -3.22 -5.74
CA PHE A 105 -1.18 -1.86 -5.19
C PHE A 105 -1.55 -1.84 -3.71
N ILE A 106 -0.95 -0.93 -2.94
CA ILE A 106 -1.41 -0.65 -1.58
C ILE A 106 -2.73 0.11 -1.65
N GLN A 107 -3.74 -0.42 -0.99
CA GLN A 107 -5.02 0.27 -0.81
C GLN A 107 -5.05 0.96 0.56
N VAL A 108 -5.18 2.28 0.58
CA VAL A 108 -5.43 3.04 1.81
C VAL A 108 -6.90 3.44 1.85
N GLN A 109 -7.58 3.05 2.93
CA GLN A 109 -8.99 3.37 3.16
C GLN A 109 -9.11 4.66 3.97
N MET A 110 -9.81 5.63 3.42
CA MET A 110 -10.08 6.94 4.01
C MET A 110 -11.55 7.02 4.43
N GLY A 111 -11.82 7.27 5.71
CA GLY A 111 -13.19 7.39 6.22
C GLY A 111 -13.26 7.27 7.74
N GLU A 112 -14.26 7.91 8.33
CA GLU A 112 -14.41 8.09 9.78
C GLU A 112 -15.12 6.91 10.45
N GLU A 113 -14.51 6.42 11.54
CA GLU A 113 -15.05 5.61 12.65
C GLU A 113 -15.58 4.19 12.37
N LYS A 114 -16.16 3.89 11.20
CA LYS A 114 -16.91 2.64 10.98
C LYS A 114 -16.06 1.36 10.85
N HIS A 115 -14.74 1.50 10.79
CA HIS A 115 -13.80 0.39 10.55
C HIS A 115 -12.59 0.34 11.51
N ASN A 116 -12.70 0.91 12.72
CA ASN A 116 -11.60 0.98 13.71
C ASN A 116 -10.33 1.73 13.23
N CYS A 117 -10.44 2.53 12.17
CA CYS A 117 -9.39 3.43 11.70
C CYS A 117 -9.77 4.87 12.06
N VAL A 118 -8.96 5.53 12.91
CA VAL A 118 -9.14 6.94 13.33
C VAL A 118 -7.97 7.81 12.82
N ALA A 119 -7.38 7.42 11.68
CA ALA A 119 -6.24 8.12 11.10
C ALA A 119 -6.68 9.26 10.17
N SER A 120 -6.04 10.43 10.30
CA SER A 120 -6.32 11.62 9.49
C SER A 120 -6.15 11.41 7.99
N HIS A 121 -5.26 10.52 7.55
CA HIS A 121 -5.04 10.22 6.13
C HIS A 121 -5.41 8.78 5.73
N GLY A 122 -6.04 8.02 6.63
CA GLY A 122 -6.54 6.67 6.36
C GLY A 122 -5.68 5.54 6.94
N CYS A 123 -6.17 4.31 6.75
CA CYS A 123 -5.48 3.10 7.20
C CYS A 123 -5.41 2.04 6.11
N SER A 124 -4.49 1.09 6.27
CA SER A 124 -4.33 -0.05 5.39
C SER A 124 -3.95 -1.29 6.19
N ASP A 125 -4.31 -2.46 5.67
CA ASP A 125 -3.77 -3.72 6.14
C ASP A 125 -2.54 -4.07 5.28
N MET A 126 -1.56 -4.74 5.89
CA MET A 126 -0.35 -5.18 5.21
C MET A 126 -0.03 -6.61 5.60
N THR A 127 0.13 -7.47 4.59
CA THR A 127 0.58 -8.84 4.81
C THR A 127 2.08 -8.95 4.54
N LEU A 128 2.82 -9.40 5.56
CA LEU A 128 4.23 -9.76 5.43
C LEU A 128 4.35 -11.28 5.31
N THR A 129 5.16 -11.73 4.34
CA THR A 129 5.50 -13.15 4.15
C THR A 129 6.98 -13.33 4.35
N PHE A 130 7.36 -14.33 5.12
CA PHE A 130 8.75 -14.77 5.25
C PHE A 130 8.88 -16.18 4.70
N LYS A 131 9.68 -16.35 3.64
CA LYS A 131 9.85 -17.60 2.90
C LYS A 131 11.33 -17.97 2.86
N LYS A 132 11.72 -19.04 3.52
CA LYS A 132 13.13 -19.48 3.59
C LYS A 132 13.24 -20.98 3.40
N PRO A 133 14.29 -21.50 2.71
CA PRO A 133 14.56 -22.93 2.67
C PRO A 133 14.60 -23.52 4.08
N THR A 134 13.85 -24.60 4.34
CA THR A 134 13.69 -25.20 5.66
C THR A 134 15.04 -25.57 6.27
N ALA A 135 15.95 -26.10 5.44
CA ALA A 135 17.29 -26.49 5.86
C ALA A 135 18.16 -25.31 6.35
N LEU A 136 17.83 -24.07 5.96
CA LEU A 136 18.54 -22.86 6.37
C LEU A 136 17.86 -22.12 7.54
N LEU A 137 16.73 -22.64 8.03
CA LEU A 137 15.96 -21.99 9.08
C LEU A 137 16.36 -22.51 10.47
N THR A 138 17.05 -21.66 11.23
CA THR A 138 17.53 -22.01 12.57
C THR A 138 16.41 -21.91 13.63
N ASP A 139 16.57 -22.60 14.75
CA ASP A 139 15.59 -22.51 15.86
C ASP A 139 15.57 -21.12 16.51
N GLN A 140 16.69 -20.40 16.48
CA GLN A 140 16.75 -19.00 16.91
C GLN A 140 15.90 -18.12 16.00
N GLU A 141 16.00 -18.25 14.67
CA GLU A 141 15.16 -17.51 13.74
C GLU A 141 13.67 -17.84 13.91
N LYS A 142 13.33 -19.12 14.13
CA LYS A 142 11.94 -19.51 14.45
C LYS A 142 11.43 -18.86 15.74
N ALA A 143 12.30 -18.67 16.74
CA ALA A 143 11.95 -17.95 17.95
C ALA A 143 11.71 -16.46 17.68
N VAL A 144 12.60 -15.81 16.91
CA VAL A 144 12.46 -14.41 16.48
C VAL A 144 11.17 -14.21 15.68
N LEU A 145 10.86 -15.10 14.73
CA LEU A 145 9.62 -15.05 13.96
C LEU A 145 8.38 -15.11 14.87
N ARG A 146 8.37 -15.99 15.88
CA ARG A 146 7.28 -16.07 16.86
C ARG A 146 7.16 -14.81 17.73
N GLU A 147 8.28 -14.26 18.18
CA GLU A 147 8.32 -12.99 18.92
C GLU A 147 7.68 -11.87 18.09
N LEU A 148 8.06 -11.77 16.82
CA LEU A 148 7.56 -10.85 15.80
C LEU A 148 6.18 -11.22 15.24
N LYS A 149 5.45 -12.15 15.88
CA LYS A 149 4.07 -12.54 15.57
C LYS A 149 3.86 -13.15 14.18
N PHE A 150 4.92 -13.69 13.56
CA PHE A 150 4.78 -14.50 12.36
C PHE A 150 4.21 -15.88 12.71
N SER A 151 3.12 -16.22 12.03
CA SER A 151 2.49 -17.54 12.10
C SER A 151 3.10 -18.45 11.03
N HIS A 152 3.50 -19.65 11.42
CA HIS A 152 3.86 -20.70 10.47
C HIS A 152 2.63 -21.08 9.65
N LEU A 153 2.77 -21.12 8.33
CA LEU A 153 1.68 -21.49 7.42
C LEU A 153 1.81 -22.96 7.00
N TYR A 154 2.85 -23.27 6.24
CA TYR A 154 3.10 -24.59 5.66
C TYR A 154 4.55 -24.71 5.20
N GLU A 155 4.94 -25.94 4.92
CA GLU A 155 6.18 -26.28 4.25
C GLU A 155 5.85 -27.00 2.94
N ILE A 156 6.48 -26.60 1.84
CA ILE A 156 6.34 -27.24 0.54
C ILE A 156 7.69 -27.24 -0.17
N GLU A 157 8.06 -28.39 -0.74
CA GLU A 157 9.32 -28.57 -1.48
C GLU A 157 10.57 -28.11 -0.70
N GLY A 158 10.60 -28.35 0.61
CA GLY A 158 11.72 -27.97 1.47
C GLY A 158 11.85 -26.46 1.73
N VAL A 159 10.77 -25.71 1.54
CA VAL A 159 10.68 -24.28 1.86
C VAL A 159 9.60 -24.05 2.89
N THR A 160 9.95 -23.37 3.98
CA THR A 160 9.00 -23.00 5.04
C THR A 160 8.44 -21.60 4.81
N TYR A 161 7.14 -21.44 5.03
CA TYR A 161 6.41 -20.19 4.85
C TYR A 161 5.84 -19.70 6.18
N TYR A 162 6.07 -18.43 6.46
CA TYR A 162 5.49 -17.72 7.60
C TYR A 162 4.75 -16.47 7.13
N ARG A 163 3.75 -16.04 7.89
CA ARG A 163 2.97 -14.83 7.61
C ARG A 163 2.72 -14.02 8.87
N ASN A 164 2.82 -12.71 8.74
CA ASN A 164 2.29 -11.75 9.70
C ASN A 164 1.28 -10.84 8.98
N MET A 165 0.10 -10.66 9.58
CA MET A 165 -0.95 -9.77 9.09
C MET A 165 -1.01 -8.56 10.00
N LEU A 166 -0.54 -7.43 9.49
CA LEU A 166 -0.55 -6.14 10.18
C LEU A 166 -1.85 -5.45 9.81
N GLN A 167 -2.70 -5.20 10.79
CA GLN A 167 -4.04 -4.64 10.58
C GLN A 167 -4.13 -3.19 11.03
N ASN A 168 -4.96 -2.42 10.34
CA ASN A 168 -5.29 -1.04 10.67
C ASN A 168 -4.06 -0.13 10.76
N LEU A 169 -3.02 -0.35 9.95
CA LEU A 169 -1.85 0.53 9.96
C LEU A 169 -2.28 1.96 9.59
N LYS A 170 -1.98 2.92 10.46
CA LYS A 170 -2.26 4.35 10.25
C LYS A 170 -1.28 4.91 9.22
N PHE A 171 -1.82 5.54 8.19
CA PHE A 171 -1.04 6.28 7.20
C PHE A 171 -1.09 7.77 7.52
N THR A 172 0.07 8.42 7.42
CA THR A 172 0.19 9.87 7.41
C THR A 172 0.93 10.30 6.16
N ILE A 173 0.29 11.13 5.34
CA ILE A 173 0.87 11.66 4.10
C ILE A 173 1.74 12.86 4.45
N THR A 174 2.97 12.87 3.93
CA THR A 174 3.92 13.96 4.11
C THR A 174 4.65 14.30 2.82
N THR A 175 5.39 15.41 2.83
CA THR A 175 6.29 15.80 1.74
C THR A 175 7.32 14.70 1.43
N PRO A 176 7.84 14.64 0.19
CA PRO A 176 8.89 13.68 -0.15
C PRO A 176 10.10 13.73 0.81
N VAL A 177 10.70 12.56 1.07
CA VAL A 177 11.97 12.45 1.80
C VAL A 177 13.05 13.32 1.17
N ALA A 178 13.84 14.01 1.98
CA ALA A 178 14.80 15.00 1.51
C ALA A 178 15.94 14.37 0.68
N ASN A 179 16.37 13.15 1.03
CA ASN A 179 17.37 12.38 0.31
C ASN A 179 16.81 11.46 -0.81
N GLN A 180 15.64 11.76 -1.39
CA GLN A 180 14.99 10.91 -2.40
C GLN A 180 15.87 10.56 -3.61
N GLN A 181 16.81 11.44 -4.00
CA GLN A 181 17.73 11.16 -5.12
C GLN A 181 18.91 10.25 -4.73
N GLN A 182 19.19 10.13 -3.43
CA GLN A 182 20.36 9.43 -2.87
C GLN A 182 19.99 8.11 -2.20
N LEU A 183 18.75 7.63 -2.40
CA LEU A 183 18.27 6.37 -1.83
C LEU A 183 19.15 5.21 -2.26
N GLN A 184 19.72 4.51 -1.28
CA GLN A 184 20.64 3.39 -1.51
C GLN A 184 19.91 2.14 -2.01
N HIS A 185 18.71 1.88 -1.48
CA HIS A 185 17.89 0.75 -1.87
C HIS A 185 16.54 1.23 -2.40
N ARG A 186 16.29 0.94 -3.67
CA ARG A 186 15.02 1.15 -4.34
C ARG A 186 14.35 -0.19 -4.63
N LEU A 187 13.03 -0.16 -4.65
CA LEU A 187 12.22 -1.26 -5.15
C LEU A 187 12.52 -1.44 -6.64
N LYS A 188 12.85 -2.67 -7.05
CA LYS A 188 13.05 -3.01 -8.47
C LYS A 188 11.76 -2.85 -9.25
N GLN A 189 10.65 -3.19 -8.61
CA GLN A 189 9.30 -2.98 -9.13
C GLN A 189 8.62 -1.93 -8.25
N PRO A 190 8.48 -0.69 -8.76
CA PRO A 190 7.73 0.34 -8.06
C PRO A 190 6.29 -0.12 -7.84
N MET A 191 5.73 0.18 -6.66
CA MET A 191 4.42 -0.31 -6.26
C MET A 191 3.42 0.85 -6.19
N PRO A 192 2.32 0.81 -6.95
CA PRO A 192 1.29 1.83 -6.83
C PRO A 192 0.67 1.85 -5.42
N ILE A 193 0.33 3.05 -4.95
CA ILE A 193 -0.49 3.27 -3.76
C ILE A 193 -1.72 4.08 -4.17
N LYS A 194 -2.88 3.65 -3.72
CA LYS A 194 -4.17 4.23 -4.06
C LYS A 194 -4.99 4.47 -2.80
N PHE A 195 -5.57 5.66 -2.72
CA PHE A 195 -6.41 6.05 -1.60
C PHE A 195 -7.87 5.97 -2.03
N TYR A 196 -8.71 5.37 -1.20
CA TYR A 196 -10.12 5.17 -1.49
C TYR A 196 -10.97 5.82 -0.41
N ARG A 197 -12.02 6.54 -0.79
CA ARG A 197 -13.02 7.08 0.13
C ARG A 197 -14.29 6.27 0.05
N TYR A 198 -14.97 6.14 1.18
CA TYR A 198 -16.30 5.59 1.22
C TYR A 198 -17.35 6.64 0.81
N ASP A 199 -18.18 6.32 -0.16
CA ASP A 199 -19.29 7.08 -0.72
C ASP A 199 -20.58 6.27 -0.50
N GLU A 200 -21.40 6.76 0.43
CA GLU A 200 -22.69 6.14 0.75
C GLU A 200 -23.71 6.19 -0.39
N HIS A 201 -23.51 7.03 -1.41
CA HIS A 201 -24.52 7.35 -2.44
C HIS A 201 -24.19 6.82 -3.85
N ASN A 202 -23.32 5.80 -3.96
CA ASN A 202 -23.03 5.08 -5.21
C ASN A 202 -22.64 6.02 -6.40
N GLY A 203 -21.62 6.86 -6.23
CA GLY A 203 -20.96 7.51 -7.37
C GLY A 203 -21.67 8.74 -7.93
N ILE A 204 -22.68 9.28 -7.26
CA ILE A 204 -23.04 10.69 -7.46
C ILE A 204 -22.01 11.47 -6.65
N VAL A 205 -20.90 11.85 -7.32
CA VAL A 205 -19.85 12.71 -6.78
C VAL A 205 -20.51 13.94 -6.19
N ALA A 206 -20.79 13.88 -4.88
CA ALA A 206 -21.03 15.05 -4.10
C ALA A 206 -19.67 15.74 -4.08
N ARG A 207 -19.46 16.66 -5.03
CA ARG A 207 -18.49 17.77 -4.94
C ARG A 207 -18.67 18.61 -3.64
N ARG A 208 -19.50 18.16 -2.69
CA ARG A 208 -19.71 18.74 -1.38
C ARG A 208 -18.60 18.23 -0.48
N GLY A 209 -17.54 19.02 -0.39
CA GLY A 209 -16.50 18.87 0.62
C GLY A 209 -15.35 17.96 0.19
N MET A 210 -14.66 18.30 -0.90
CA MET A 210 -13.23 17.97 -0.98
C MET A 210 -12.52 18.73 0.15
N GLN A 211 -12.59 18.21 1.38
CA GLN A 211 -11.54 18.53 2.36
C GLN A 211 -10.28 17.94 1.76
N ALA A 212 -9.49 18.80 1.11
CA ALA A 212 -8.19 18.41 0.59
C ALA A 212 -7.42 17.81 1.76
N LEU A 213 -7.00 16.55 1.65
CA LEU A 213 -6.09 15.96 2.61
C LEU A 213 -4.76 16.69 2.42
N ILE A 214 -4.49 17.67 3.28
CA ILE A 214 -3.25 18.43 3.25
C ILE A 214 -2.15 17.51 3.79
N PRO A 215 -1.09 17.23 3.00
CA PRO A 215 0.08 16.53 3.51
C PRO A 215 0.70 17.29 4.68
N LEU A 216 1.15 16.57 5.69
CA LEU A 216 1.96 17.17 6.74
C LEU A 216 3.32 17.57 6.15
N THR A 217 3.74 18.82 6.31
CA THR A 217 5.07 19.23 5.82
C THR A 217 6.14 18.80 6.82
N LEU A 218 6.99 17.85 6.43
CA LEU A 218 8.12 17.37 7.21
C LEU A 218 9.35 17.21 6.31
N ALA A 219 10.49 17.72 6.75
CA ALA A 219 11.77 17.49 6.11
C ALA A 219 12.55 16.45 6.91
N PHE A 220 12.84 15.30 6.30
CA PHE A 220 13.61 14.23 6.92
C PHE A 220 14.25 13.33 5.86
N ASP A 221 15.36 12.70 6.25
CA ASP A 221 16.02 11.67 5.44
C ASP A 221 15.56 10.27 5.86
N ILE A 222 15.50 9.35 4.89
CA ILE A 222 15.18 7.94 5.10
C ILE A 222 16.44 7.07 4.98
N ILE A 223 16.53 6.03 5.81
CA ILE A 223 17.44 4.90 5.63
C ILE A 223 16.62 3.76 5.03
N THR A 224 16.89 3.45 3.77
CA THR A 224 16.13 2.45 3.00
C THR A 224 16.55 1.02 3.34
N PHE A 225 15.59 0.13 3.44
CA PHE A 225 15.81 -1.30 3.65
C PHE A 225 16.09 -2.04 2.32
N PRO A 226 17.05 -2.99 2.29
CA PRO A 226 17.35 -3.80 1.12
C PRO A 226 16.36 -4.97 0.92
N PHE A 227 15.06 -4.68 0.80
CA PHE A 227 14.05 -5.72 0.54
C PHE A 227 13.25 -5.44 -0.74
N GLN A 228 12.49 -6.44 -1.19
CA GLN A 228 11.67 -6.36 -2.40
C GLN A 228 10.22 -6.76 -2.10
N ILE A 229 9.33 -6.37 -3.01
CA ILE A 229 7.90 -6.67 -2.91
C ILE A 229 7.60 -7.85 -3.80
N ASP A 230 6.86 -8.83 -3.26
CA ASP A 230 6.35 -9.93 -4.06
C ASP A 230 5.03 -9.51 -4.69
N MET A 231 5.09 -9.11 -5.97
CA MET A 231 3.88 -8.85 -6.74
C MET A 231 3.11 -10.16 -6.97
N VAL A 232 1.80 -10.09 -6.85
CA VAL A 232 0.94 -11.23 -7.13
C VAL A 232 0.82 -11.39 -8.64
N ASP A 233 0.96 -12.61 -9.13
CA ASP A 233 0.57 -12.93 -10.51
C ASP A 233 -0.96 -12.81 -10.61
N ILE A 234 -1.42 -11.72 -11.24
CA ILE A 234 -2.85 -11.40 -11.40
C ILE A 234 -3.50 -12.33 -12.44
N ASN A 235 -2.70 -13.01 -13.28
CA ASN A 235 -3.18 -13.80 -14.41
C ASN A 235 -3.32 -15.31 -14.10
N LYS A 236 -3.23 -15.71 -12.83
CA LYS A 236 -3.43 -17.10 -12.36
C LYS A 236 -4.36 -17.16 -11.17
#